data_AF-A0A5E4LPN3-F1
#
_entry.id   AF-A0A5E4LPN3-F1
#
_cell.length_a   1.000
_cell.length_b   1.000
_cell.length_c   1.000
_cell.angle_alpha   90.00
_cell.angle_beta   90.00
_cell.angle_gamma   90.00
#
_symmetry.space_group_name_H-M   'P 1'
#
loop_
_entity.id
_entity.type
_entity.pdbx_description
1 polymer ?
#
loop_
_entity_poly.entity_id
_entity_poly.type
_entity_poly.pdbx_seq_one_letter_code
_entity_poly.pdbx_strand_id
1 'polypeptide(L)'
;MLAEEILDRLQILPIDSLKIHEQTLPANERNLRENMLNLGRIVDPIVVDNKHHVVLDGNHRRAVLASLKTEYAVCQVVDYDSPEIRIGGWYLATKTLPLSRMGKGEQVDFATGQAAIDKMTAAFMLVSRKDKKDACTLFPSSAPKLGTVIEDQRRLLDALKVKKDGEEEGNGPTADLQFVEDSRLDYILDNGYSVLVRRNFTKSEVITEASAGRPLPPKSTRHMIPNRIIRLNFHLGYLNESPETAWSVLSESVRKRVRYGSARYYTEPVIVLY
;
A
#
# COMPACT_ATOMS: atom_id res chain seq x y z
N MET A 1 -3.95 -28.61 -13.82
CA MET A 1 -4.65 -27.35 -14.17
C MET A 1 -4.26 -26.26 -13.18
N LEU A 2 -4.72 -26.29 -11.92
CA LEU A 2 -4.38 -25.27 -10.91
C LEU A 2 -2.88 -24.94 -10.76
N ALA A 3 -1.97 -25.93 -10.81
CA ALA A 3 -0.53 -25.66 -10.70
C ALA A 3 -0.01 -24.78 -11.84
N GLU A 4 -0.40 -25.06 -13.08
CA GLU A 4 0.03 -24.26 -14.23
C GLU A 4 -0.66 -22.89 -14.22
N GLU A 5 -1.94 -22.81 -13.82
CA GLU A 5 -2.62 -21.51 -13.64
C GLU A 5 -1.93 -20.59 -12.61
N ILE A 6 -1.33 -21.16 -11.56
CA ILE A 6 -0.51 -20.42 -10.60
C ILE A 6 0.81 -20.00 -11.26
N LEU A 7 1.47 -20.92 -11.97
CA LEU A 7 2.78 -20.68 -12.57
C LEU A 7 2.73 -19.66 -13.70
N ASP A 8 1.68 -19.65 -14.52
CA ASP A 8 1.46 -18.66 -15.59
C ASP A 8 1.41 -17.21 -15.08
N ARG A 9 1.20 -17.02 -13.77
CA ARG A 9 1.15 -15.72 -13.10
C ARG A 9 2.44 -15.37 -12.37
N LEU A 10 3.42 -16.28 -12.30
CA LEU A 10 4.66 -16.09 -11.57
C LEU A 10 5.83 -15.86 -12.52
N GLN A 11 6.78 -15.02 -12.10
CA GLN A 11 8.05 -14.82 -12.80
C GLN A 11 9.19 -14.59 -11.79
N ILE A 12 10.42 -14.91 -12.19
CA ILE A 12 11.64 -14.50 -11.50
C ILE A 12 12.13 -13.23 -12.19
N LEU A 13 12.13 -12.10 -11.48
CA LEU A 13 12.51 -10.80 -12.04
C LEU A 13 13.72 -10.23 -11.30
N PRO A 14 14.65 -9.54 -11.99
CA PRO A 14 15.75 -8.83 -11.35
C PRO A 14 15.20 -7.76 -10.40
N ILE A 15 15.74 -7.68 -9.20
CA ILE A 15 15.22 -6.76 -8.16
C ILE A 15 15.33 -5.29 -8.58
N ASP A 16 16.36 -4.96 -9.35
CA ASP A 16 16.62 -3.60 -9.82
C ASP A 16 15.68 -3.18 -10.94
N SER A 17 15.02 -4.14 -11.59
CA SER A 17 13.95 -3.84 -12.56
C SER A 17 12.64 -3.42 -11.88
N LEU A 18 12.48 -3.72 -10.58
CA LEU A 18 11.25 -3.48 -9.83
C LEU A 18 11.19 -2.05 -9.31
N LYS A 19 10.23 -1.29 -9.82
CA LYS A 19 10.02 0.13 -9.49
C LYS A 19 9.07 0.26 -8.30
N ILE A 20 9.53 0.95 -7.26
CA ILE A 20 8.71 1.25 -6.10
C ILE A 20 7.74 2.40 -6.41
N HIS A 21 6.46 2.23 -6.08
CA HIS A 21 5.48 3.33 -6.17
C HIS A 21 5.16 3.95 -4.83
N GLU A 22 5.50 3.30 -3.72
CA GLU A 22 5.17 3.74 -2.38
C GLU A 22 6.41 3.63 -1.48
N GLN A 23 6.63 4.66 -0.67
CA GLN A 23 7.65 4.69 0.35
C GLN A 23 7.36 3.62 1.42
N THR A 24 8.43 3.05 1.94
CA THR A 24 8.37 2.05 2.99
C THR A 24 8.51 2.69 4.38
N LEU A 25 8.08 1.96 5.40
CA LEU A 25 8.23 2.35 6.79
C LEU A 25 9.39 1.56 7.41
N PRO A 26 10.45 2.22 7.91
CA PRO A 26 11.64 1.53 8.42
C PRO A 26 11.35 0.51 9.52
N ALA A 27 10.41 0.80 10.43
CA ALA A 27 10.00 -0.16 11.46
C ALA A 27 9.39 -1.44 10.85
N ASN A 28 8.55 -1.31 9.82
CA ASN A 28 7.96 -2.45 9.13
C ASN A 28 9.02 -3.25 8.35
N GLU A 29 9.97 -2.56 7.72
CA GLU A 29 11.10 -3.20 7.04
C GLU A 29 11.96 -4.01 8.00
N ARG A 30 12.33 -3.44 9.15
CA ARG A 30 13.10 -4.14 10.20
C ARG A 30 12.40 -5.43 10.63
N ASN A 31 11.14 -5.33 11.03
CA ASN A 31 10.35 -6.48 11.48
C ASN A 31 10.18 -7.53 10.37
N LEU A 32 9.91 -7.09 9.13
CA LEU A 32 9.77 -7.99 7.99
C LEU A 32 11.09 -8.69 7.67
N ARG A 33 12.23 -7.99 7.75
CA ARG A 33 13.55 -8.55 7.52
C ARG A 33 13.87 -9.65 8.52
N GLU A 34 13.64 -9.40 9.81
CA GLU A 34 13.86 -10.40 10.87
C GLU A 34 13.00 -11.64 10.62
N ASN A 35 11.70 -11.47 10.35
CA ASN A 35 10.81 -12.58 10.05
C ASN A 35 11.24 -13.37 8.81
N MET A 36 11.65 -12.68 7.74
CA MET A 36 12.07 -13.31 6.49
C MET A 36 13.36 -14.12 6.67
N LEU A 37 14.31 -13.60 7.47
CA LEU A 37 15.56 -14.30 7.80
C LEU A 37 15.31 -15.51 8.71
N ASN A 38 14.46 -15.37 9.74
CA ASN A 38 14.11 -16.47 10.65
C ASN A 38 13.43 -17.64 9.91
N LEU A 39 12.57 -17.33 8.92
CA LEU A 39 11.91 -18.34 8.11
C LEU A 39 12.80 -18.88 6.97
N GLY A 40 13.83 -18.12 6.57
CA GLY A 40 14.63 -18.40 5.38
C GLY A 40 13.83 -18.35 4.07
N ARG A 41 12.70 -17.63 4.06
CA ARG A 41 11.70 -17.67 2.98
C ARG A 41 11.06 -16.31 2.73
N ILE A 42 10.75 -16.03 1.46
CA ILE A 42 9.73 -15.06 1.08
C ILE A 42 8.36 -15.75 1.09
N VAL A 43 7.51 -15.35 2.03
CA VAL A 43 6.19 -15.98 2.24
C VAL A 43 5.25 -15.67 1.08
N ASP A 44 5.09 -14.40 0.71
CA ASP A 44 4.22 -13.95 -0.38
C ASP A 44 5.05 -13.34 -1.51
N PRO A 45 4.78 -13.68 -2.79
CA PRO A 45 5.47 -13.09 -3.93
C PRO A 45 5.16 -11.60 -4.06
N ILE A 46 6.09 -10.83 -4.60
CA ILE A 46 5.86 -9.39 -4.87
C ILE A 46 4.86 -9.27 -6.02
N VAL A 47 3.80 -8.47 -5.90
CA VAL A 47 2.87 -8.28 -7.01
C VAL A 47 3.32 -7.09 -7.85
N VAL A 48 3.47 -7.31 -9.16
CA VAL A 48 4.05 -6.32 -10.07
C VAL A 48 3.21 -6.16 -11.33
N ASP A 49 3.16 -4.93 -11.84
CA ASP A 49 2.64 -4.63 -13.16
C ASP A 49 3.52 -5.25 -14.26
N ASN A 50 2.89 -5.87 -15.26
CA ASN A 50 3.58 -6.57 -16.34
C ASN A 50 4.28 -5.66 -17.36
N LYS A 51 3.84 -4.41 -17.51
CA LYS A 51 4.39 -3.48 -18.52
C LYS A 51 5.56 -2.66 -17.99
N HIS A 52 5.42 -2.14 -16.77
CA HIS A 52 6.35 -1.15 -16.22
C HIS A 52 7.14 -1.67 -15.02
N HIS A 53 6.87 -2.90 -14.56
CA HIS A 53 7.46 -3.53 -13.37
C HIS A 53 7.28 -2.71 -12.09
N VAL A 54 6.15 -1.99 -12.00
CA VAL A 54 5.79 -1.24 -10.79
C VAL A 54 5.25 -2.20 -9.74
N VAL A 55 5.78 -2.12 -8.52
CA VAL A 55 5.44 -3.00 -7.39
C VAL A 55 4.08 -2.62 -6.81
N LEU A 56 2.99 -3.20 -7.28
CA LEU A 56 1.64 -2.90 -6.78
C LEU A 56 1.41 -3.32 -5.33
N ASP A 57 2.04 -4.41 -4.91
CA ASP A 57 2.03 -4.87 -3.53
C ASP A 57 3.36 -5.54 -3.17
N GLY A 58 3.92 -5.16 -2.02
CA GLY A 58 5.19 -5.69 -1.54
C GLY A 58 6.39 -4.74 -1.61
N ASN A 59 6.19 -3.41 -1.59
CA ASN A 59 7.32 -2.45 -1.51
C ASN A 59 8.27 -2.74 -0.33
N HIS A 60 7.74 -3.09 0.84
CA HIS A 60 8.57 -3.53 1.98
C HIS A 60 9.33 -4.82 1.69
N ARG A 61 8.71 -5.80 1.02
CA ARG A 61 9.36 -7.06 0.62
C ARG A 61 10.50 -6.79 -0.37
N ARG A 62 10.26 -5.95 -1.37
CA ARG A 62 11.29 -5.48 -2.32
C ARG A 62 12.45 -4.81 -1.58
N ALA A 63 12.17 -3.90 -0.65
CA ALA A 63 13.21 -3.21 0.10
C ALA A 63 14.03 -4.16 1.00
N VAL A 64 13.38 -5.11 1.67
CA VAL A 64 14.07 -6.15 2.44
C VAL A 64 14.97 -7.00 1.55
N LEU A 65 14.44 -7.51 0.43
CA LEU A 65 15.22 -8.30 -0.53
C LEU A 65 16.45 -7.51 -1.05
N ALA A 66 16.28 -6.23 -1.37
CA ALA A 66 17.39 -5.35 -1.77
C ALA A 66 18.43 -5.19 -0.65
N SER A 67 17.98 -5.03 0.61
CA SER A 67 18.89 -4.96 1.77
C SER A 67 19.65 -6.27 2.03
N LEU A 68 19.05 -7.41 1.63
CA LEU A 68 19.67 -8.73 1.69
C LEU A 68 20.56 -9.01 0.47
N LYS A 69 20.66 -8.06 -0.46
CA LYS A 69 21.45 -8.16 -1.70
C LYS A 69 21.04 -9.37 -2.55
N THR A 70 19.74 -9.65 -2.61
CA THR A 70 19.24 -10.67 -3.53
C THR A 70 19.27 -10.14 -4.97
N GLU A 71 19.70 -10.95 -5.93
CA GLU A 71 19.70 -10.55 -7.35
C GLU A 71 18.27 -10.53 -7.95
N TYR A 72 17.43 -11.48 -7.54
CA TYR A 72 16.10 -11.67 -8.08
C TYR A 72 15.01 -11.65 -7.01
N ALA A 73 13.76 -11.55 -7.47
CA ALA A 73 12.57 -11.72 -6.65
C ALA A 73 11.55 -12.61 -7.36
N VAL A 74 10.81 -13.43 -6.59
CA VAL A 74 9.62 -14.09 -7.11
C VAL A 74 8.47 -13.10 -7.14
N CYS A 75 7.95 -12.86 -8.33
CA CYS A 75 6.90 -11.88 -8.58
C CYS A 75 5.63 -12.57 -9.10
N GLN A 76 4.47 -12.15 -8.59
CA GLN A 76 3.21 -12.35 -9.28
C GLN A 76 3.02 -11.20 -10.26
N VAL A 77 3.00 -11.51 -11.54
CA VAL A 77 2.87 -10.54 -12.62
C VAL A 77 1.41 -10.39 -13.00
N VAL A 78 0.91 -9.16 -13.08
CA VAL A 78 -0.48 -8.85 -13.41
C VAL A 78 -0.57 -7.78 -14.48
N ASP A 79 -1.62 -7.84 -15.31
CA ASP A 79 -1.97 -6.74 -16.21
C ASP A 79 -2.64 -5.62 -15.41
N TYR A 80 -1.87 -4.59 -15.05
CA TYR A 80 -2.40 -3.53 -14.19
C TYR A 80 -3.51 -2.73 -14.85
N ASP A 81 -3.57 -2.68 -16.18
CA ASP A 81 -4.65 -1.98 -16.90
C ASP A 81 -5.99 -2.72 -16.84
N SER A 82 -5.99 -4.00 -16.45
CA SER A 82 -7.21 -4.80 -16.32
C SER A 82 -8.26 -4.10 -15.43
N PRO A 83 -9.53 -4.01 -15.87
CA PRO A 83 -10.60 -3.40 -15.08
C PRO A 83 -10.93 -4.16 -13.80
N GLU A 84 -10.51 -5.44 -13.69
CA GLU A 84 -10.69 -6.24 -12.47
C GLU A 84 -9.80 -5.73 -11.33
N ILE A 85 -8.65 -5.14 -11.66
CA ILE A 85 -7.77 -4.53 -10.66
C ILE A 85 -8.28 -3.13 -10.38
N ARG A 86 -8.73 -2.90 -9.16
CA ARG A 86 -9.20 -1.58 -8.71
C ARG A 86 -8.18 -0.94 -7.78
N ILE A 87 -8.13 0.38 -7.76
CA ILE A 87 -7.32 1.15 -6.83
C ILE A 87 -8.23 1.98 -5.94
N GLY A 88 -8.06 1.83 -4.63
CA GLY A 88 -8.58 2.74 -3.62
C GLY A 88 -7.44 3.41 -2.86
N GLY A 89 -7.80 4.05 -1.77
CA GLY A 89 -6.85 4.70 -0.86
C GLY A 89 -7.02 4.28 0.59
N TRP A 90 -6.21 4.92 1.41
CA TRP A 90 -6.33 4.91 2.86
C TRP A 90 -6.58 6.33 3.35
N TYR A 91 -7.65 6.52 4.11
CA TYR A 91 -7.88 7.74 4.87
C TYR A 91 -7.27 7.63 6.26
N LEU A 92 -7.10 8.77 6.90
CA LEU A 92 -6.59 8.85 8.26
C LEU A 92 -7.75 9.17 9.20
N ALA A 93 -7.91 8.38 10.26
CA ALA A 93 -8.98 8.55 11.22
C ALA A 93 -8.43 8.70 12.65
N THR A 94 -9.10 9.49 13.47
CA THR A 94 -8.74 9.71 14.88
C THR A 94 -9.97 10.05 15.72
N LYS A 95 -9.91 9.79 17.03
CA LYS A 95 -10.95 10.23 18.00
C LYS A 95 -10.50 11.42 18.85
N THR A 96 -9.19 11.55 19.05
CA THR A 96 -8.62 12.29 20.19
C THR A 96 -7.67 13.39 19.77
N LEU A 97 -7.18 13.39 18.52
CA LEU A 97 -6.17 14.36 18.14
C LEU A 97 -6.71 15.80 18.10
N PRO A 98 -5.89 16.78 18.54
CA PRO A 98 -6.22 18.19 18.44
C PRO A 98 -6.05 18.67 16.98
N LEU A 99 -7.04 18.36 16.15
CA LEU A 99 -7.05 18.71 14.72
C LEU A 99 -7.00 20.23 14.47
N SER A 100 -7.29 21.05 15.49
CA SER A 100 -7.04 22.50 15.46
C SER A 100 -5.58 22.88 15.17
N ARG A 101 -4.62 21.99 15.42
CA ARG A 101 -3.19 22.22 15.08
C ARG A 101 -2.90 22.23 13.59
N MET A 102 -3.80 21.70 12.76
CA MET A 102 -3.67 21.77 11.29
C MET A 102 -3.84 23.18 10.73
N GLY A 103 -4.27 24.14 11.55
CA GLY A 103 -4.52 25.52 11.16
C GLY A 103 -5.98 25.79 10.84
N LYS A 104 -6.25 26.99 10.29
CA LYS A 104 -7.61 27.39 9.91
C LYS A 104 -8.01 26.69 8.60
N GLY A 105 -9.05 25.86 8.67
CA GLY A 105 -9.73 25.32 7.49
C GLY A 105 -11.04 26.05 7.18
N GLU A 106 -11.59 25.80 5.99
CA GLU A 106 -12.84 26.38 5.52
C GLU A 106 -14.01 25.42 5.77
N GLN A 107 -15.13 25.90 6.30
CA GLN A 107 -16.33 25.08 6.45
C GLN A 107 -17.04 24.95 5.10
N VAL A 108 -17.28 23.71 4.67
CA VAL A 108 -17.94 23.41 3.39
C VAL A 108 -18.93 22.26 3.59
N ASP A 109 -19.83 22.05 2.63
CA ASP A 109 -20.54 20.78 2.53
C ASP A 109 -19.63 19.69 1.93
N PHE A 110 -20.01 18.42 2.11
CA PHE A 110 -19.21 17.29 1.66
C PHE A 110 -18.97 17.27 0.15
N ALA A 111 -19.97 17.63 -0.67
CA ALA A 111 -19.84 17.58 -2.12
C ALA A 111 -18.86 18.64 -2.63
N THR A 112 -18.93 19.85 -2.06
CA THR A 112 -17.97 20.92 -2.35
C THR A 112 -16.55 20.53 -1.95
N GLY A 113 -16.38 19.95 -0.75
CA GLY A 113 -15.07 19.51 -0.29
C GLY A 113 -14.50 18.34 -1.11
N GLN A 114 -15.32 17.36 -1.47
CA GLN A 114 -14.91 16.26 -2.35
C GLN A 114 -14.48 16.77 -3.72
N ALA A 115 -15.23 17.71 -4.32
CA ALA A 115 -14.87 18.30 -5.60
C ALA A 115 -13.52 19.06 -5.54
N ALA A 116 -13.21 19.74 -4.44
CA ALA A 116 -11.93 20.40 -4.22
C ALA A 116 -10.77 19.40 -4.08
N ILE A 117 -11.00 18.28 -3.40
CA ILE A 117 -10.04 17.19 -3.27
C ILE A 117 -9.74 16.56 -4.64
N ASP A 118 -10.77 16.27 -5.44
CA ASP A 118 -10.62 15.65 -6.76
C ASP A 118 -9.86 16.57 -7.74
N LYS A 119 -10.09 17.88 -7.64
CA LYS A 119 -9.41 18.93 -8.42
C LYS A 119 -8.03 19.31 -7.87
N MET A 120 -7.55 18.65 -6.81
CA MET A 120 -6.28 18.94 -6.15
C MET A 120 -6.17 20.36 -5.58
N THR A 121 -7.28 21.07 -5.41
CA THR A 121 -7.29 22.41 -4.77
C THR A 121 -7.31 22.31 -3.25
N ALA A 122 -7.48 21.11 -2.70
CA ALA A 122 -7.40 20.82 -1.28
C ALA A 122 -6.46 19.64 -0.99
N ALA A 123 -5.73 19.74 0.13
CA ALA A 123 -4.85 18.69 0.63
C ALA A 123 -5.63 17.62 1.40
N PHE A 124 -6.54 18.07 2.26
CA PHE A 124 -7.43 17.23 3.06
C PHE A 124 -8.81 17.86 3.20
N MET A 125 -9.82 17.03 3.38
CA MET A 125 -11.09 17.40 3.96
C MET A 125 -11.26 16.62 5.25
N LEU A 126 -11.34 17.31 6.38
CA LEU A 126 -11.71 16.71 7.64
C LEU A 126 -13.23 16.55 7.70
N VAL A 127 -13.69 15.32 7.93
CA VAL A 127 -15.10 14.99 8.09
C VAL A 127 -15.33 14.45 9.50
N SER A 128 -16.36 14.96 10.16
CA SER A 128 -16.84 14.45 11.44
C SER A 128 -18.36 14.36 11.41
N ARG A 129 -18.93 13.36 12.07
CA ARG A 129 -20.39 13.14 12.07
C ARG A 129 -20.94 13.35 13.47
N LYS A 130 -21.97 14.22 13.56
CA LYS A 130 -22.73 14.43 14.79
C LYS A 130 -24.21 14.50 14.44
N ASP A 131 -25.04 13.75 15.17
CA ASP A 131 -26.50 13.74 14.99
C ASP A 131 -26.93 13.48 13.54
N LYS A 132 -26.26 12.54 12.86
CA LYS A 132 -26.44 12.18 11.43
C LYS A 132 -26.18 13.33 10.44
N LYS A 133 -25.46 14.37 10.86
CA LYS A 133 -24.99 15.45 9.99
C LYS A 133 -23.48 15.46 9.95
N ASP A 134 -22.95 15.59 8.74
CA ASP A 134 -21.51 15.69 8.52
C ASP A 134 -21.10 17.16 8.59
N ALA A 135 -20.09 17.43 9.43
CA ALA A 135 -19.38 18.69 9.45
C ALA A 135 -18.06 18.48 8.69
N CYS A 136 -17.85 19.26 7.64
CA CYS A 136 -16.68 19.16 6.78
C CYS A 136 -15.83 20.43 6.87
N THR A 137 -14.53 20.26 7.12
CA THR A 137 -13.53 21.33 7.15
C THR A 137 -12.48 21.06 6.09
N LEU A 138 -12.40 21.94 5.10
CA LEU A 138 -11.48 21.83 3.97
C LEU A 138 -10.14 22.50 4.29
N PHE A 139 -9.04 21.82 3.98
CA PHE A 139 -7.69 22.36 4.06
C PHE A 139 -7.16 22.55 2.63
N PRO A 140 -7.10 23.80 2.14
CA PRO A 140 -6.69 24.08 0.77
C PRO A 140 -5.24 23.65 0.53
N SER A 141 -4.95 23.26 -0.71
CA SER A 141 -3.57 23.07 -1.16
C SER A 141 -3.03 24.38 -1.72
N SER A 142 -1.72 24.58 -1.58
CA SER A 142 -0.99 25.73 -2.06
C SER A 142 -0.99 25.84 -3.59
N ALA A 143 -1.15 24.72 -4.31
CA ALA A 143 -1.31 24.69 -5.77
C ALA A 143 -2.01 23.38 -6.23
N PRO A 144 -2.77 23.40 -7.34
CA PRO A 144 -3.44 22.21 -7.89
C PRO A 144 -2.47 21.30 -8.65
N LYS A 145 -1.47 20.79 -7.94
CA LYS A 145 -0.43 19.89 -8.46
C LYS A 145 -0.20 18.75 -7.47
N LEU A 146 -0.08 17.53 -7.99
CA LEU A 146 0.05 16.32 -7.17
C LEU A 146 1.18 16.40 -6.14
N GLY A 147 2.37 16.81 -6.56
CA GLY A 147 3.53 16.96 -5.66
C GLY A 147 3.26 17.97 -4.54
N THR A 148 2.65 19.12 -4.86
CA THR A 148 2.30 20.15 -3.88
C THR A 148 1.23 19.67 -2.90
N VAL A 149 0.21 18.96 -3.38
CA VAL A 149 -0.80 18.34 -2.51
C VAL A 149 -0.16 17.36 -1.53
N ILE A 150 0.76 16.51 -1.99
CA ILE A 150 1.49 15.56 -1.15
C ILE A 150 2.33 16.29 -0.08
N GLU A 151 3.02 17.36 -0.46
CA GLU A 151 3.81 18.19 0.46
C GLU A 151 2.95 18.90 1.50
N ASP A 152 1.81 19.46 1.09
CA ASP A 152 0.84 20.08 2.00
C ASP A 152 0.25 19.06 2.96
N GLN A 153 -0.11 17.86 2.48
CA GLN A 153 -0.57 16.76 3.32
C GLN A 153 0.48 16.41 4.38
N ARG A 154 1.75 16.27 3.97
CA ARG A 154 2.85 15.98 4.90
C ARG A 154 2.99 17.08 5.97
N ARG A 155 3.00 18.34 5.57
CA ARG A 155 3.08 19.49 6.48
C ARG A 155 1.94 19.51 7.50
N LEU A 156 0.72 19.24 7.06
CA LEU A 156 -0.46 19.20 7.92
C LEU A 156 -0.40 18.04 8.91
N LEU A 157 0.07 16.87 8.48
CA LEU A 157 0.25 15.71 9.37
C LEU A 157 1.42 15.92 10.35
N ASP A 158 2.50 16.56 9.92
CA ASP A 158 3.63 16.88 10.80
C ASP A 158 3.20 17.85 11.92
N ALA A 159 2.26 18.76 11.66
CA ALA A 159 1.68 19.62 12.70
C ALA A 159 0.85 18.86 13.75
N LEU A 160 0.38 17.66 13.43
CA LEU A 160 -0.35 16.78 14.36
C LEU A 160 0.58 15.92 15.22
N LYS A 161 1.84 15.73 14.81
CA LYS A 161 2.82 14.94 15.57
C LYS A 161 3.13 15.62 16.89
N VAL A 162 2.76 14.98 18.00
CA VAL A 162 3.22 15.38 19.34
C VAL A 162 4.63 14.82 19.48
N LYS A 163 5.64 15.69 19.56
CA LYS A 163 6.98 15.27 19.98
C LYS A 163 6.87 14.74 21.41
N LYS A 164 7.06 13.43 21.59
CA LYS A 164 7.45 12.88 22.89
C LYS A 164 8.98 12.91 22.93
N ASP A 165 9.52 13.51 23.98
CA ASP A 165 10.97 13.50 24.21
C ASP A 165 11.45 12.05 24.30
N GLY A 166 12.39 11.66 23.42
CA GLY A 166 13.06 10.36 23.47
C GLY A 166 12.49 9.24 22.59
N GLU A 167 11.44 9.47 21.80
CA GLU A 167 10.99 8.49 20.78
C GLU A 167 11.67 8.79 19.42
N GLU A 168 12.32 7.77 18.82
CA GLU A 168 12.79 7.85 17.43
C GLU A 168 11.65 8.34 16.53
N GLU A 169 11.94 9.23 15.57
CA GLU A 169 10.97 9.70 14.58
C GLU A 169 10.28 8.51 13.89
N GLY A 170 9.11 8.14 14.39
CA GLY A 170 8.26 7.17 13.75
C GLY A 170 7.79 7.77 12.43
N ASN A 171 8.20 7.16 11.30
CA ASN A 171 7.69 7.51 9.97
C ASN A 171 6.19 7.16 9.77
N GLY A 172 5.48 6.78 10.85
CA GLY A 172 4.07 6.47 10.86
C GLY A 172 3.20 7.61 11.39
N PRO A 173 1.87 7.50 11.23
CA PRO A 173 0.92 8.33 11.97
C PRO A 173 1.20 8.26 13.49
N THR A 174 0.87 9.33 14.22
CA THR A 174 0.86 9.31 15.69
C THR A 174 0.04 8.12 16.20
N ALA A 175 0.28 7.61 17.41
CA ALA A 175 -0.46 6.47 17.98
C ALA A 175 -2.01 6.59 17.88
N ASP A 176 -2.54 7.82 17.88
CA ASP A 176 -3.98 8.10 17.77
C ASP A 176 -4.52 8.26 16.33
N LEU A 177 -3.66 8.19 15.30
CA LEU A 177 -4.03 8.20 13.90
C LEU A 177 -3.95 6.79 13.33
N GLN A 178 -5.04 6.35 12.73
CA GLN A 178 -5.10 5.06 12.06
C GLN A 178 -5.45 5.20 10.59
N PHE A 179 -4.86 4.36 9.76
CA PHE A 179 -5.26 4.23 8.38
C PHE A 179 -6.54 3.39 8.28
N VAL A 180 -7.55 3.93 7.62
CA VAL A 180 -8.84 3.27 7.38
C VAL A 180 -9.11 3.18 5.89
N GLU A 181 -9.82 2.12 5.48
CA GLU A 181 -10.24 1.94 4.10
C GLU A 181 -11.18 3.08 3.69
N ASP A 182 -10.93 3.64 2.51
CA ASP A 182 -11.75 4.70 1.90
C ASP A 182 -13.23 4.34 1.78
N SER A 183 -13.53 3.11 1.35
CA SER A 183 -14.91 2.61 1.21
C SER A 183 -15.67 2.46 2.54
N ARG A 184 -14.98 2.57 3.68
CA ARG A 184 -15.56 2.41 5.02
C ARG A 184 -15.81 3.75 5.72
N LEU A 185 -15.75 4.88 5.00
CA LEU A 185 -15.90 6.22 5.57
C LEU A 185 -17.12 6.34 6.51
N ASP A 186 -18.32 5.98 6.03
CA ASP A 186 -19.54 6.08 6.84
C ASP A 186 -19.47 5.25 8.11
N TYR A 187 -19.03 3.99 8.01
CA TYR A 187 -18.85 3.12 9.17
C TYR A 187 -17.89 3.73 10.20
N ILE A 188 -16.79 4.33 9.75
CA ILE A 188 -15.80 4.92 10.64
C ILE A 188 -16.36 6.18 11.33
N LEU A 189 -17.07 7.04 10.58
CA LEU A 189 -17.74 8.23 11.12
C LEU A 189 -18.82 7.86 12.14
N ASP A 190 -19.65 6.85 11.85
CA ASP A 190 -20.71 6.36 12.76
C ASP A 190 -20.15 5.80 14.07
N ASN A 191 -18.89 5.34 14.07
CA ASN A 191 -18.17 4.87 15.25
C ASN A 191 -17.44 6.00 16.02
N GLY A 192 -17.75 7.26 15.71
CA GLY A 192 -17.29 8.44 16.43
C GLY A 192 -15.87 8.87 16.10
N TYR A 193 -15.33 8.46 14.94
CA TYR A 193 -14.06 8.97 14.45
C TYR A 193 -14.26 10.23 13.62
N SER A 194 -13.27 11.10 13.64
CA SER A 194 -13.07 12.14 12.61
C SER A 194 -12.08 11.63 11.58
N VAL A 195 -12.34 11.91 10.30
CA VAL A 195 -11.60 11.33 9.17
C VAL A 195 -11.03 12.43 8.27
N LEU A 196 -9.74 12.37 8.01
CA LEU A 196 -9.05 13.15 6.98
C LEU A 196 -9.18 12.43 5.65
N VAL A 197 -10.15 12.88 4.86
CA VAL A 197 -10.39 12.45 3.48
C VAL A 197 -9.38 13.13 2.57
N ARG A 198 -8.82 12.36 1.63
CA ARG A 198 -7.91 12.84 0.59
C ARG A 198 -8.23 12.18 -0.74
N ARG A 199 -7.62 12.68 -1.82
CA ARG A 199 -7.80 12.15 -3.16
C ARG A 199 -7.16 10.77 -3.27
N ASN A 200 -7.86 9.85 -3.94
CA ASN A 200 -7.29 8.57 -4.34
C ASN A 200 -6.43 8.73 -5.60
N PHE A 201 -5.35 7.97 -5.70
CA PHE A 201 -4.49 7.96 -6.87
C PHE A 201 -5.10 7.12 -7.99
N THR A 202 -4.90 7.55 -9.23
CA THR A 202 -5.23 6.77 -10.43
C THR A 202 -4.09 5.80 -10.78
N LYS A 203 -4.38 4.74 -11.53
CA LYS A 203 -3.36 3.79 -12.01
C LYS A 203 -2.24 4.49 -12.80
N SER A 204 -2.62 5.43 -13.67
CA SER A 204 -1.67 6.21 -14.47
C SER A 204 -0.75 7.09 -13.63
N GLU A 205 -1.27 7.72 -12.57
CA GLU A 205 -0.43 8.48 -11.63
C GLU A 205 0.55 7.57 -10.90
N VAL A 206 0.11 6.38 -10.46
CA VAL A 206 0.98 5.38 -9.82
C VAL A 206 2.14 4.97 -10.75
N ILE A 207 1.83 4.63 -12.01
CA ILE A 207 2.86 4.27 -13.00
C ILE A 207 3.80 5.45 -13.29
N THR A 208 3.27 6.66 -13.41
CA THR A 208 4.04 7.86 -13.73
C THR A 208 5.02 8.21 -12.62
N GLU A 209 4.56 8.25 -11.38
CA GLU A 209 5.41 8.59 -10.22
C GLU A 209 6.45 7.50 -9.95
N ALA A 210 6.07 6.21 -10.03
CA ALA A 210 7.02 5.10 -9.89
C ALA A 210 8.08 5.10 -11.00
N SER A 211 7.69 5.33 -12.25
CA SER A 211 8.63 5.39 -13.39
C SER A 211 9.56 6.58 -13.32
N ALA A 212 9.15 7.67 -12.67
CA ALA A 212 9.97 8.84 -12.46
C ALA A 212 10.82 8.77 -11.17
N GLY A 213 10.79 7.65 -10.43
CA GLY A 213 11.57 7.47 -9.21
C GLY A 213 11.10 8.34 -8.03
N ARG A 214 9.82 8.73 -8.02
CA ARG A 214 9.20 9.57 -6.97
C ARG A 214 8.12 8.78 -6.24
N PRO A 215 8.49 7.81 -5.37
CA PRO A 215 7.49 6.99 -4.68
C PRO A 215 6.58 7.86 -3.80
N LEU A 216 5.30 7.53 -3.82
CA LEU A 216 4.24 8.16 -3.04
C LEU A 216 4.45 7.92 -1.53
N PRO A 217 3.88 8.77 -0.65
CA PRO A 217 3.94 8.54 0.78
C PRO A 217 3.38 7.16 1.19
N PRO A 218 3.79 6.62 2.34
CA PRO A 218 3.25 5.36 2.84
C PRO A 218 1.72 5.36 2.93
N LYS A 219 1.12 4.21 2.66
CA LYS A 219 -0.32 3.97 2.62
C LYS A 219 -1.06 4.89 1.66
N SER A 220 -0.45 5.32 0.56
CA SER A 220 -1.12 6.16 -0.44
C SER A 220 -2.12 5.37 -1.29
N THR A 221 -1.85 4.09 -1.52
CA THR A 221 -2.63 3.26 -2.44
C THR A 221 -3.14 2.00 -1.79
N ARG A 222 -4.26 1.49 -2.30
CA ARG A 222 -4.84 0.20 -1.91
C ARG A 222 -5.31 -0.54 -3.15
N HIS A 223 -4.45 -1.43 -3.65
CA HIS A 223 -4.77 -2.24 -4.82
C HIS A 223 -5.65 -3.44 -4.44
N MET A 224 -6.79 -3.56 -5.09
CA MET A 224 -7.66 -4.74 -5.06
C MET A 224 -7.28 -5.64 -6.23
N ILE A 225 -6.45 -6.65 -5.95
CA ILE A 225 -5.91 -7.55 -6.98
C ILE A 225 -6.61 -8.90 -6.84
N PRO A 226 -7.32 -9.40 -7.87
CA PRO A 226 -7.95 -10.71 -7.84
C PRO A 226 -6.88 -11.81 -7.91
N ASN A 227 -7.20 -12.99 -7.40
CA ASN A 227 -6.36 -14.19 -7.52
C ASN A 227 -4.92 -13.98 -7.01
N ARG A 228 -4.75 -13.23 -5.90
CA ARG A 228 -3.44 -13.08 -5.24
C ARG A 228 -2.92 -14.45 -4.79
N ILE A 229 -1.69 -14.75 -5.18
CA ILE A 229 -0.96 -15.92 -4.71
C ILE A 229 -0.42 -15.56 -3.32
N ILE A 230 -0.88 -16.29 -2.31
CA ILE A 230 -0.48 -16.09 -0.92
C ILE A 230 0.19 -17.35 -0.37
N ARG A 231 1.10 -17.16 0.58
CA ARG A 231 1.89 -18.18 1.25
C ARG A 231 2.62 -19.09 0.28
N LEU A 232 3.26 -18.53 -0.74
CA LEU A 232 4.15 -19.22 -1.67
C LEU A 232 5.34 -19.89 -0.97
N ASN A 233 5.90 -19.24 0.07
CA ASN A 233 6.97 -19.78 0.93
C ASN A 233 8.25 -20.18 0.18
N PHE A 234 8.68 -19.34 -0.77
CA PHE A 234 9.87 -19.62 -1.58
C PHE A 234 11.16 -19.35 -0.79
N HIS A 235 12.15 -20.23 -0.91
CA HIS A 235 13.41 -20.13 -0.17
C HIS A 235 14.26 -18.96 -0.69
N LEU A 236 14.77 -18.14 0.23
CA LEU A 236 15.60 -17.00 -0.14
C LEU A 236 16.91 -17.40 -0.83
N GLY A 237 17.45 -18.59 -0.50
CA GLY A 237 18.73 -19.06 -1.05
C GLY A 237 18.75 -19.18 -2.58
N TYR A 238 17.59 -19.38 -3.22
CA TYR A 238 17.51 -19.48 -4.68
C TYR A 238 17.38 -18.12 -5.38
N LEU A 239 17.24 -17.01 -4.64
CA LEU A 239 17.10 -15.67 -5.23
C LEU A 239 18.43 -15.07 -5.72
N ASN A 240 19.54 -15.75 -5.49
CA ASN A 240 20.88 -15.43 -6.03
C ASN A 240 21.37 -16.46 -7.04
N GLU A 241 20.55 -17.47 -7.34
CA GLU A 241 20.84 -18.43 -8.41
C GLU A 241 20.37 -17.88 -9.76
N SER A 242 20.73 -18.55 -10.85
CA SER A 242 20.22 -18.18 -12.17
C SER A 242 18.68 -18.20 -12.22
N PRO A 243 18.04 -17.34 -13.02
CA PRO A 243 16.58 -17.34 -13.16
C PRO A 243 16.00 -18.71 -13.51
N GLU A 244 16.69 -19.50 -14.33
CA GLU A 244 16.29 -20.85 -14.73
C GLU A 244 16.31 -21.82 -13.54
N THR A 245 17.34 -21.72 -12.70
CA THR A 245 17.49 -22.54 -11.50
C THR A 245 16.41 -22.18 -10.48
N ALA A 246 16.23 -20.89 -10.20
CA ALA A 246 15.20 -20.39 -9.31
C ALA A 246 13.80 -20.80 -9.79
N TRP A 247 13.53 -20.69 -11.09
CA TRP A 247 12.26 -21.08 -11.71
C TRP A 247 12.01 -22.59 -11.64
N SER A 248 13.04 -23.40 -11.90
CA SER A 248 12.93 -24.86 -11.80
C SER A 248 12.45 -25.28 -10.40
N VAL A 249 13.12 -24.78 -9.36
CA VAL A 249 12.78 -25.05 -7.96
C VAL A 249 11.39 -24.50 -7.58
N LEU A 250 11.07 -23.28 -8.01
CA LEU A 250 9.78 -22.67 -7.76
C LEU A 250 8.65 -23.51 -8.37
N SER A 251 8.79 -23.88 -9.64
CA SER A 251 7.77 -24.60 -10.39
C SER A 251 7.53 -26.01 -9.85
N GLU A 252 8.61 -26.72 -9.46
CA GLU A 252 8.50 -28.01 -8.80
C GLU A 252 7.77 -27.88 -7.45
N SER A 253 8.12 -26.87 -6.64
CA SER A 253 7.48 -26.61 -5.34
C SER A 253 5.98 -26.35 -5.49
N VAL A 254 5.56 -25.52 -6.45
CA VAL A 254 4.13 -25.24 -6.73
C VAL A 254 3.41 -26.51 -7.16
N ARG A 255 3.96 -27.27 -8.12
CA ARG A 255 3.35 -28.53 -8.59
C ARG A 255 3.23 -29.56 -7.46
N LYS A 256 4.27 -29.67 -6.62
CA LYS A 256 4.27 -30.54 -5.43
C LYS A 256 3.16 -30.15 -4.46
N ARG A 257 3.01 -28.85 -4.18
CA ARG A 257 2.00 -28.36 -3.25
C ARG A 257 0.57 -28.60 -3.73
N VAL A 258 0.31 -28.42 -5.02
CA VAL A 258 -0.98 -28.76 -5.64
C VAL A 258 -1.22 -30.27 -5.61
N ARG A 259 -0.22 -31.08 -6.00
CA ARG A 259 -0.31 -32.56 -5.98
C ARG A 259 -0.66 -33.11 -4.59
N TYR A 260 -0.09 -32.54 -3.53
CA TYR A 260 -0.33 -32.97 -2.15
C TYR A 260 -1.43 -32.18 -1.44
N GLY A 261 -2.27 -31.43 -2.15
CA GLY A 261 -3.47 -30.78 -1.58
C GLY A 261 -3.21 -29.59 -0.63
N SER A 262 -2.02 -28.99 -0.71
CA SER A 262 -1.61 -27.82 0.11
C SER A 262 -1.75 -26.47 -0.60
N ALA A 263 -2.48 -26.45 -1.71
CA ALA A 263 -2.89 -25.27 -2.45
C ALA A 263 -4.41 -25.33 -2.67
N ARG A 264 -5.08 -24.20 -2.46
CA ARG A 264 -6.53 -24.06 -2.61
C ARG A 264 -6.86 -22.75 -3.30
N TYR A 265 -7.91 -22.77 -4.11
CA TYR A 265 -8.47 -21.60 -4.75
C TYR A 265 -9.77 -21.20 -4.03
N TYR A 266 -9.87 -19.95 -3.61
CA TYR A 266 -11.05 -19.41 -2.93
C TYR A 266 -11.62 -18.27 -3.78
N THR A 267 -12.93 -18.32 -4.05
CA THR A 267 -13.65 -17.30 -4.82
C THR A 267 -14.32 -16.25 -3.93
N GLU A 268 -14.47 -16.54 -2.63
CA GLU A 268 -15.07 -15.66 -1.64
C GLU A 268 -14.00 -14.92 -0.81
N PRO A 269 -14.32 -13.74 -0.24
CA PRO A 269 -13.44 -13.08 0.71
C PRO A 269 -13.14 -13.98 1.91
N VAL A 270 -11.86 -14.15 2.23
CA VAL A 270 -11.40 -14.99 3.35
C VAL A 270 -10.69 -14.16 4.41
N ILE A 271 -10.86 -14.54 5.68
CA ILE A 271 -10.03 -14.06 6.79
C ILE A 271 -8.85 -15.01 6.92
N VAL A 272 -7.64 -14.50 6.74
CA VAL A 272 -6.41 -15.29 6.89
C VAL A 272 -5.75 -14.91 8.21
N LEU A 273 -5.60 -15.89 9.10
CA LEU A 273 -4.78 -15.78 10.30
C LEU A 273 -3.45 -16.46 10.03
N TYR A 274 -2.36 -15.75 10.29
CA TYR A 274 -0.98 -16.20 10.13
C TYR A 274 -0.21 -16.01 11.43
#